data_AF-A6UTS9-F1
#
_entry.id   AF-A6UTS9-F1
#
_cell.length_a   1.000
_cell.length_b   1.000
_cell.length_c   1.000
_cell.angle_alpha   90.00
_cell.angle_beta   90.00
_cell.angle_gamma   90.00
#
_symmetry.space_group_name_H-M   'P 1'
#
loop_
_entity.id
_entity.type
_entity.pdbx_description
1 polymer ?
#
loop_
_entity_poly.entity_id
_entity_poly.type
_entity_poly.pdbx_seq_one_letter_code
_entity_poly.pdbx_strand_id
1 'polypeptide(L)'
;MVVFLKILDASSFIHGYNPSIEEGIHYATRGIIDEVITKSEVVELSIEYGKLKIREPEPETVEKVRKMAIDITGDTLSKNDIEILALAIDLNGVLYTDDYGLQNVSERFNIKTENIIFEGINGRVVWKLICKGCKKMYDLNYNDDICDVCGSPLNRKIVNRIKSNKQKTNKKRNNKRGKNYKKNKTVNKNNNSNNSNNTNNNLNNNEIKFI
;
A
#
# COMPACT_ATOMS: atom_id res chain seq x y z
N MET A 1 -9.40 -1.67 19.29
CA MET A 1 -8.89 -1.67 17.91
C MET A 1 -10.11 -1.62 17.00
N VAL A 2 -10.19 -0.62 16.11
CA VAL A 2 -11.20 -0.66 15.05
C VAL A 2 -10.71 -1.69 14.04
N VAL A 3 -11.45 -2.77 13.87
CA VAL A 3 -11.14 -3.80 12.87
C VAL A 3 -11.77 -3.33 11.55
N PHE A 4 -10.96 -3.06 10.54
CA PHE A 4 -11.46 -2.69 9.23
C PHE A 4 -11.71 -3.95 8.40
N LEU A 5 -12.98 -4.21 8.11
CA LEU A 5 -13.40 -5.22 7.15
C LEU A 5 -13.35 -4.62 5.76
N LYS A 6 -12.53 -5.19 4.89
CA LYS A 6 -12.30 -4.72 3.53
C LYS A 6 -12.77 -5.79 2.55
N ILE A 7 -13.68 -5.40 1.67
CA ILE A 7 -14.25 -6.27 0.64
C ILE A 7 -13.59 -5.89 -0.67
N LEU A 8 -12.91 -6.84 -1.31
CA LEU A 8 -12.08 -6.56 -2.47
C LEU A 8 -12.79 -7.02 -3.75
N ASP A 9 -13.04 -6.07 -4.64
CA ASP A 9 -13.43 -6.33 -6.03
C ASP A 9 -12.23 -6.78 -6.89
N ALA A 10 -12.48 -7.37 -8.06
CA ALA A 10 -11.44 -7.81 -8.99
C ALA A 10 -10.54 -6.63 -9.40
N SER A 11 -11.14 -5.45 -9.61
CA SER A 11 -10.43 -4.21 -9.91
C SER A 11 -9.35 -3.88 -8.85
N SER A 12 -9.59 -4.21 -7.58
CA SER A 12 -8.60 -3.99 -6.52
C SER A 12 -7.30 -4.73 -6.78
N PHE A 13 -7.39 -6.01 -7.11
CA PHE A 13 -6.22 -6.83 -7.37
C PHE A 13 -5.52 -6.41 -8.66
N ILE A 14 -6.30 -6.14 -9.71
CA ILE A 14 -5.78 -5.69 -11.01
C ILE A 14 -4.99 -4.39 -10.86
N HIS A 15 -5.45 -3.47 -10.01
CA HIS A 15 -4.78 -2.21 -9.71
C HIS A 15 -3.69 -2.32 -8.63
N GLY A 16 -3.32 -3.53 -8.23
CA GLY A 16 -2.14 -3.80 -7.42
C GLY A 16 -2.35 -3.71 -5.91
N TYR A 17 -3.60 -3.71 -5.44
CA TYR A 17 -3.89 -3.93 -4.03
C TYR A 17 -3.35 -5.28 -3.57
N ASN A 18 -2.65 -5.32 -2.44
CA ASN A 18 -2.07 -6.55 -1.91
C ASN A 18 -2.51 -6.77 -0.45
N PRO A 19 -3.42 -7.74 -0.19
CA PRO A 19 -3.91 -8.06 1.15
C PRO A 19 -2.81 -8.43 2.16
N SER A 20 -1.65 -8.90 1.67
CA SER A 20 -0.55 -9.35 2.52
C SER A 20 0.24 -8.22 3.18
N ILE A 21 0.23 -7.02 2.58
CA ILE A 21 0.93 -5.83 3.10
C ILE A 21 -0.04 -4.82 3.72
N GLU A 22 -1.31 -4.86 3.32
CA GLU A 22 -2.34 -3.95 3.81
C GLU A 22 -2.88 -4.37 5.18
N GLU A 23 -3.21 -3.38 6.02
CA GLU A 23 -3.85 -3.64 7.30
C GLU A 23 -5.34 -3.90 7.13
N GLY A 24 -5.90 -4.80 7.95
CA GLY A 24 -7.34 -5.11 7.96
C GLY A 24 -7.62 -6.60 7.78
N ILE A 25 -8.91 -6.94 7.76
CA ILE A 25 -9.36 -8.28 7.39
C ILE A 25 -9.98 -8.18 6.00
N HIS A 26 -9.42 -8.91 5.05
CA HIS A 26 -9.82 -8.86 3.66
C HIS A 26 -10.74 -10.03 3.30
N TYR A 27 -11.81 -9.73 2.57
CA TYR A 27 -12.74 -10.70 2.03
C TYR A 27 -12.95 -10.47 0.53
N ALA A 28 -13.21 -11.56 -0.19
CA ALA A 28 -13.69 -11.54 -1.57
C ALA A 28 -14.55 -12.80 -1.80
N THR A 29 -15.40 -12.77 -2.83
CA THR A 29 -16.16 -13.96 -3.27
C THR A 29 -15.31 -14.83 -4.19
N ARG A 30 -15.67 -16.11 -4.35
CA ARG A 30 -15.00 -17.00 -5.31
C ARG A 30 -15.08 -16.45 -6.72
N GLY A 31 -16.25 -15.92 -7.13
CA GLY A 31 -16.45 -15.35 -8.45
C GLY A 31 -15.43 -14.25 -8.78
N ILE A 32 -15.16 -13.35 -7.82
CA ILE A 32 -14.14 -12.30 -7.96
C ILE A 32 -12.73 -12.89 -8.07
N ILE A 33 -12.40 -13.91 -7.27
CA ILE A 33 -11.07 -14.55 -7.33
C ILE A 33 -10.83 -15.16 -8.72
N ASP A 34 -11.86 -15.80 -9.28
CA ASP A 34 -11.76 -16.49 -10.57
C ASP A 34 -11.60 -15.50 -11.75
N GLU A 35 -12.02 -14.24 -11.61
CA GLU A 35 -11.80 -13.17 -12.60
C GLU A 35 -10.36 -12.64 -12.63
N VAL A 36 -9.61 -12.77 -11.52
CA VAL A 36 -8.28 -12.16 -11.38
C VAL A 36 -7.21 -13.05 -12.02
N ILE A 37 -6.99 -12.88 -13.32
CA ILE A 37 -5.99 -13.65 -14.09
C ILE A 37 -4.58 -13.08 -13.93
N THR A 38 -4.40 -11.75 -14.04
CA THR A 38 -3.07 -11.12 -14.14
C THR A 38 -2.31 -11.03 -12.83
N LYS A 39 -3.00 -11.24 -11.70
CA LYS A 39 -2.48 -11.10 -10.33
C LYS A 39 -2.83 -12.31 -9.46
N SER A 40 -3.07 -13.46 -10.08
CA SER A 40 -3.45 -14.69 -9.39
C SER A 40 -2.46 -15.09 -8.29
N GLU A 41 -1.14 -14.95 -8.52
CA GLU A 41 -0.11 -15.25 -7.52
C GLU A 41 -0.28 -14.42 -6.22
N VAL A 42 -0.64 -13.14 -6.33
CA VAL A 42 -0.88 -12.26 -5.16
C VAL A 42 -2.11 -12.73 -4.39
N VAL A 43 -3.15 -13.14 -5.10
CA VAL A 43 -4.40 -13.64 -4.53
C VAL A 43 -4.16 -14.98 -3.83
N GLU A 44 -3.53 -15.93 -4.51
CA GLU A 44 -3.22 -17.27 -4.01
C GLU A 44 -2.37 -17.22 -2.74
N LEU A 45 -1.26 -16.48 -2.76
CA LEU A 45 -0.39 -16.30 -1.58
C LEU A 45 -1.14 -15.61 -0.44
N SER A 46 -1.99 -14.63 -0.75
CA SER A 46 -2.78 -13.94 0.28
C SER A 46 -3.80 -14.87 0.94
N ILE A 47 -4.38 -15.81 0.18
CA ILE A 47 -5.27 -16.86 0.73
C ILE A 47 -4.46 -17.85 1.58
N GLU A 48 -3.34 -18.34 1.06
CA GLU A 48 -2.46 -19.30 1.75
C GLU A 48 -1.98 -18.77 3.11
N TYR A 49 -1.58 -17.50 3.16
CA TYR A 49 -1.14 -16.84 4.40
C TYR A 49 -2.30 -16.33 5.28
N GLY A 50 -3.55 -16.61 4.91
CA GLY A 50 -4.74 -16.20 5.67
C GLY A 50 -4.97 -14.69 5.72
N LYS A 51 -4.37 -13.94 4.79
CA LYS A 51 -4.48 -12.49 4.63
C LYS A 51 -5.71 -12.07 3.83
N LEU A 52 -6.21 -12.97 2.99
CA LEU A 52 -7.46 -12.87 2.24
C LEU A 52 -8.33 -14.08 2.56
N LYS A 53 -9.62 -13.83 2.84
CA LYS A 53 -10.60 -14.88 3.14
C LYS A 53 -11.65 -14.92 2.05
N ILE A 54 -11.87 -16.10 1.48
CA ILE A 54 -12.99 -16.31 0.55
C ILE A 54 -14.26 -16.51 1.38
N ARG A 55 -15.29 -15.72 1.11
CA ARG A 55 -16.61 -15.86 1.73
C ARG A 55 -17.69 -15.51 0.72
N GLU A 56 -18.70 -16.36 0.66
CA GLU A 56 -19.90 -16.08 -0.13
C GLU A 56 -20.94 -15.30 0.70
N PRO A 57 -21.72 -14.42 0.07
CA PRO A 57 -22.82 -13.71 0.72
C PRO A 57 -23.99 -14.64 1.06
N GLU A 58 -24.85 -14.17 1.96
CA GLU A 58 -26.11 -14.84 2.27
C GLU A 58 -27.07 -14.74 1.07
N PRO A 59 -27.74 -15.83 0.66
CA PRO A 59 -28.65 -15.83 -0.50
C PRO A 59 -29.79 -14.80 -0.40
N GLU A 60 -30.26 -14.54 0.82
CA GLU A 60 -31.30 -13.54 1.08
C GLU A 60 -30.81 -12.11 0.74
N THR A 61 -29.56 -11.81 1.08
CA THR A 61 -28.93 -10.51 0.77
C THR A 61 -28.68 -10.38 -0.72
N VAL A 62 -28.23 -11.43 -1.39
CA VAL A 62 -28.06 -11.46 -2.86
C VAL A 62 -29.37 -11.12 -3.56
N GLU A 63 -30.47 -11.76 -3.16
CA GLU A 63 -31.78 -11.52 -3.76
C GLU A 63 -32.29 -10.09 -3.50
N LYS A 64 -32.02 -9.54 -2.31
CA LYS A 64 -32.33 -8.15 -1.97
C LYS A 64 -31.56 -7.17 -2.86
N VAL A 65 -30.26 -7.38 -3.02
CA VAL A 65 -29.40 -6.54 -3.88
C VAL A 65 -29.86 -6.63 -5.32
N ARG A 66 -30.11 -7.83 -5.83
CA ARG A 66 -30.58 -8.06 -7.21
C ARG A 66 -31.87 -7.31 -7.53
N LYS A 67 -32.86 -7.35 -6.62
CA LYS A 67 -34.13 -6.62 -6.81
C LYS A 67 -33.93 -5.11 -6.86
N MET A 68 -33.21 -4.57 -5.86
CA MET A 68 -32.99 -3.13 -5.77
C MET A 68 -32.08 -2.60 -6.88
N ALA A 69 -31.07 -3.35 -7.32
CA ALA A 69 -30.17 -2.93 -8.39
C ALA A 69 -30.94 -2.65 -9.70
N ILE A 70 -31.87 -3.54 -10.08
CA ILE A 70 -32.72 -3.38 -11.26
C ILE A 70 -33.53 -2.08 -11.18
N ASP A 71 -34.09 -1.78 -10.00
CA ASP A 71 -34.91 -0.59 -9.78
C ASP A 71 -34.09 0.73 -9.79
N ILE A 72 -32.79 0.65 -9.49
CA ILE A 72 -31.93 1.82 -9.27
C ILE A 72 -31.19 2.26 -10.55
N THR A 73 -30.48 1.35 -11.20
CA THR A 73 -29.58 1.70 -12.30
C THR A 73 -30.24 1.58 -13.66
N GLY A 74 -31.35 0.84 -13.79
CA GLY A 74 -31.93 0.47 -15.08
C GLY A 74 -31.06 -0.49 -15.91
N ASP A 75 -29.77 -0.60 -15.60
CA ASP A 75 -28.83 -1.59 -16.10
C ASP A 75 -28.71 -2.81 -15.19
N THR A 76 -28.54 -3.98 -15.80
CA THR A 76 -28.21 -5.24 -15.14
C THR A 76 -26.76 -5.26 -14.68
N LEU A 77 -26.55 -5.28 -13.36
CA LEU A 77 -25.26 -5.64 -12.76
C LEU A 77 -24.87 -7.09 -13.10
N SER A 78 -23.57 -7.37 -13.14
CA SER A 78 -23.10 -8.75 -13.29
C SER A 78 -23.44 -9.58 -12.04
N LYS A 79 -23.39 -10.90 -12.18
CA LYS A 79 -23.57 -11.81 -11.05
C LYS A 79 -22.56 -11.53 -9.93
N ASN A 80 -21.29 -11.31 -10.30
CA ASN A 80 -20.21 -11.08 -9.34
C ASN A 80 -20.34 -9.72 -8.64
N ASP A 81 -20.81 -8.68 -9.35
CA ASP A 81 -21.13 -7.37 -8.76
C ASP A 81 -22.22 -7.47 -7.69
N ILE A 82 -23.27 -8.25 -7.97
CA ILE A 82 -24.36 -8.47 -7.00
C ILE A 82 -23.83 -9.22 -5.78
N GLU A 83 -23.03 -10.27 -5.98
CA GLU A 83 -22.48 -11.07 -4.90
C GLU A 83 -21.51 -10.27 -4.02
N ILE A 84 -20.65 -9.43 -4.61
CA ILE A 84 -19.68 -8.63 -3.83
C ILE A 84 -20.36 -7.50 -3.05
N LEU A 85 -21.40 -6.88 -3.62
CA LEU A 85 -22.24 -5.91 -2.91
C LEU A 85 -22.97 -6.57 -1.73
N ALA A 86 -23.56 -7.75 -1.96
CA ALA A 86 -24.24 -8.50 -0.91
C ALA A 86 -23.28 -8.86 0.22
N LEU A 87 -22.05 -9.29 -0.12
CA LEU A 87 -21.03 -9.62 0.88
C LEU A 87 -20.63 -8.39 1.71
N ALA A 88 -20.55 -7.21 1.08
CA ALA A 88 -20.26 -5.96 1.77
C ALA A 88 -21.37 -5.56 2.76
N ILE A 89 -22.63 -5.83 2.42
CA ILE A 89 -23.76 -5.64 3.34
C ILE A 89 -23.67 -6.62 4.51
N ASP A 90 -23.50 -7.91 4.25
CA ASP A 90 -23.49 -8.96 5.28
C ASP A 90 -22.38 -8.75 6.32
N LEU A 91 -21.23 -8.28 5.86
CA LEU A 91 -20.06 -8.02 6.70
C LEU A 91 -20.03 -6.59 7.26
N ASN A 92 -20.93 -5.71 6.81
CA ASN A 92 -20.86 -4.27 7.05
C ASN A 92 -19.44 -3.73 6.77
N GLY A 93 -18.87 -4.19 5.65
CA GLY A 93 -17.50 -3.92 5.22
C GLY A 93 -17.40 -2.70 4.30
N VAL A 94 -16.17 -2.25 4.07
CA VAL A 94 -15.85 -1.22 3.08
C VAL A 94 -15.51 -1.91 1.76
N LEU A 95 -16.21 -1.57 0.68
CA LEU A 95 -15.96 -2.09 -0.65
C LEU A 95 -14.83 -1.32 -1.32
N TYR A 96 -13.78 -2.03 -1.72
CA TYR A 96 -12.66 -1.50 -2.49
C TYR A 96 -12.91 -1.80 -3.95
N THR A 97 -13.19 -0.77 -4.74
CA THR A 97 -13.48 -0.88 -6.17
C THR A 97 -13.21 0.45 -6.86
N ASP A 98 -12.72 0.39 -8.10
CA ASP A 98 -12.58 1.55 -8.97
C ASP A 98 -13.75 1.65 -10.00
N ASP A 99 -14.75 0.76 -9.92
CA ASP A 99 -15.92 0.78 -10.80
C ASP A 99 -16.97 1.82 -10.32
N TYR A 100 -17.17 2.87 -11.12
CA TYR A 100 -18.14 3.92 -10.82
C TYR A 100 -19.59 3.43 -10.77
N GLY A 101 -19.96 2.44 -11.59
CA GLY A 101 -21.29 1.82 -11.55
C GLY A 101 -21.52 1.12 -10.22
N LEU A 102 -20.53 0.33 -9.77
CA LEU A 102 -20.59 -0.36 -8.48
C LEU A 102 -20.62 0.62 -7.30
N GLN A 103 -19.88 1.73 -7.38
CA GLN A 103 -19.92 2.80 -6.38
C GLN A 103 -21.29 3.47 -6.29
N ASN A 104 -21.89 3.82 -7.43
CA ASN A 104 -23.22 4.44 -7.48
C ASN A 104 -24.29 3.57 -6.84
N VAL A 105 -24.23 2.26 -7.08
CA VAL A 105 -25.15 1.30 -6.46
C VAL A 105 -24.86 1.18 -4.97
N SER A 106 -23.59 1.07 -4.58
CA SER A 106 -23.17 0.96 -3.18
C SER A 106 -23.69 2.09 -2.30
N GLU A 107 -23.68 3.32 -2.80
CA GLU A 107 -24.22 4.49 -2.10
C GLU A 107 -25.70 4.32 -1.71
N ARG A 108 -26.50 3.67 -2.57
CA ARG A 108 -27.93 3.42 -2.30
C ARG A 108 -28.16 2.39 -1.22
N PHE A 109 -27.24 1.44 -1.08
CA PHE A 109 -27.24 0.47 0.02
C PHE A 109 -26.52 0.97 1.27
N ASN A 110 -26.05 2.22 1.25
CA ASN A 110 -25.30 2.84 2.35
C ASN A 110 -24.01 2.04 2.68
N ILE A 111 -23.44 1.39 1.67
CA ILE A 111 -22.15 0.69 1.72
C ILE A 111 -21.06 1.73 1.51
N LYS A 112 -20.04 1.69 2.36
CA LYS A 112 -18.86 2.56 2.19
C LYS A 112 -17.99 2.00 1.08
N THR A 113 -17.57 2.87 0.17
CA THR A 113 -16.64 2.54 -0.89
C THR A 113 -15.32 3.29 -0.72
N GLU A 114 -14.23 2.66 -1.10
CA GLU A 114 -12.90 3.27 -1.19
C GLU A 114 -12.31 2.96 -2.56
N ASN A 115 -11.76 3.97 -3.22
CA ASN A 115 -10.99 3.78 -4.44
C ASN A 115 -9.66 3.12 -4.11
N ILE A 116 -9.11 2.37 -5.05
CA ILE A 116 -7.77 1.81 -4.92
C ILE A 116 -6.78 2.92 -5.30
N ILE A 117 -6.42 3.72 -4.30
CA ILE A 117 -5.35 4.71 -4.46
C ILE A 117 -4.04 3.94 -4.63
N PHE A 118 -3.65 3.76 -5.89
CA PHE A 118 -2.33 3.26 -6.23
C PHE A 118 -1.29 4.24 -5.66
N GLU A 119 -0.35 3.78 -4.82
CA GLU A 119 0.94 4.45 -4.65
C GLU A 119 1.77 4.28 -5.95
N GLY A 120 1.22 4.69 -7.08
CA GLY A 120 1.83 4.66 -8.38
C GLY A 120 2.79 5.80 -8.56
N ILE A 121 4.07 5.47 -8.69
CA ILE A 121 5.16 6.37 -9.11
C ILE A 121 4.95 7.81 -8.64
N ASN A 122 5.29 8.09 -7.39
CA ASN A 122 5.48 9.45 -6.86
C ASN A 122 6.70 10.16 -7.52
N GLY A 123 6.82 10.09 -8.84
CA GLY A 123 7.89 10.68 -9.61
C GLY A 123 7.35 11.68 -10.60
N ARG A 124 7.81 12.93 -10.48
CA ARG A 124 7.59 13.93 -11.51
C ARG A 124 8.31 13.45 -12.77
N VAL A 125 7.58 13.33 -13.87
CA VAL A 125 8.14 13.07 -15.20
C VAL A 125 8.91 14.31 -15.62
N VAL A 126 10.24 14.24 -15.66
CA VAL A 126 11.07 15.33 -16.16
C VAL A 126 11.29 15.13 -17.65
N TRP A 127 10.68 16.02 -18.42
CA TRP A 127 10.93 16.15 -19.85
C TRP A 127 12.13 17.05 -20.07
N LYS A 128 13.04 16.64 -20.95
CA LYS A 128 14.14 17.46 -21.46
C LYS A 128 14.19 17.36 -22.98
N LEU A 129 14.78 18.35 -23.61
CA LEU A 129 15.21 18.25 -25.00
C LEU A 129 16.59 17.57 -25.01
N ILE A 130 16.81 16.61 -25.89
CA ILE A 130 18.12 15.96 -26.06
C ILE A 130 18.55 16.06 -27.52
N CYS A 131 19.81 16.42 -27.72
CA CYS A 131 20.39 16.50 -29.05
C CYS A 131 20.50 15.11 -29.68
N LYS A 132 20.02 14.93 -30.91
CA LYS A 132 20.12 13.63 -31.62
C LYS A 132 21.58 13.23 -31.91
N GLY A 133 22.46 14.20 -32.16
CA GLY A 133 23.89 14.01 -32.38
C GLY A 133 24.67 13.75 -31.09
N CYS A 134 25.14 14.82 -30.43
CA CYS A 134 26.05 14.75 -29.27
C CYS A 134 25.39 14.37 -27.92
N LYS A 135 24.07 14.12 -27.89
CA LYS A 135 23.29 13.76 -26.68
C LYS A 135 23.27 14.79 -25.54
N LYS A 136 23.72 16.04 -25.77
CA LYS A 136 23.53 17.15 -24.81
C LYS A 136 22.05 17.32 -24.47
N MET A 137 21.75 17.54 -23.19
CA MET A 137 20.40 17.75 -22.67
C MET A 137 20.15 19.23 -22.39
N TYR A 138 18.92 19.69 -22.67
CA TYR A 138 18.43 21.05 -22.44
C TYR A 138 17.08 21.01 -21.73
N ASP A 139 16.79 22.08 -20.99
CA ASP A 139 15.45 22.31 -20.44
C ASP A 139 14.41 22.54 -21.54
N LEU A 140 13.13 22.32 -21.21
CA LEU A 140 12.02 22.54 -22.14
C LEU A 140 11.82 24.01 -22.54
N ASN A 141 12.37 24.95 -21.76
CA ASN A 141 12.33 26.38 -22.04
C ASN A 141 13.54 26.88 -22.85
N TYR A 142 14.34 25.97 -23.40
CA TYR A 142 15.38 26.33 -24.35
C TYR A 142 14.73 26.81 -25.66
N ASN A 143 15.20 27.94 -26.18
CA ASN A 143 14.48 28.69 -27.22
C ASN A 143 14.78 28.23 -28.66
N ASP A 144 15.76 27.34 -28.86
CA ASP A 144 16.15 26.87 -30.19
C ASP A 144 15.86 25.37 -30.38
N ASP A 145 15.51 24.98 -31.61
CA ASP A 145 15.28 23.58 -31.96
C ASP A 145 16.57 22.82 -32.34
N ILE A 146 17.72 23.53 -32.30
CA ILE A 146 19.03 23.03 -32.70
C ILE A 146 20.04 23.07 -31.55
N CYS A 147 20.94 22.10 -31.54
CA CYS A 147 22.00 21.97 -30.55
C CYS A 147 23.07 23.06 -30.74
N ASP A 148 23.31 23.87 -29.71
CA ASP A 148 24.38 24.89 -29.68
C ASP A 148 25.80 24.30 -29.81
N VAL A 149 25.98 23.02 -29.49
CA VAL A 149 27.29 22.33 -29.55
C VAL A 149 27.59 21.75 -30.93
N CYS A 150 26.61 21.11 -31.58
CA CYS A 150 26.87 20.33 -32.80
C CYS A 150 25.87 20.55 -33.95
N GLY A 151 24.96 21.51 -33.83
CA GLY A 151 23.99 21.89 -34.87
C GLY A 151 22.91 20.83 -35.19
N SER A 152 22.94 19.67 -34.53
CA SER A 152 21.94 18.62 -34.75
C SER A 152 20.60 18.98 -34.08
N PRO A 153 19.46 18.51 -34.63
CA PRO A 153 18.14 18.81 -34.08
C PRO A 153 17.95 18.19 -32.68
N LEU A 154 17.19 18.89 -31.85
CA LEU A 154 16.78 18.44 -30.53
C LEU A 154 15.51 17.58 -30.62
N ASN A 155 15.36 16.60 -29.73
CA ASN A 155 14.09 15.89 -29.53
C ASN A 155 13.71 15.82 -28.06
N ARG A 156 12.41 15.91 -27.79
CA ARG A 156 11.88 15.77 -26.43
C ARG A 156 11.98 14.31 -25.98
N LYS A 157 12.59 14.08 -24.82
CA LYS A 157 12.65 12.77 -24.15
C LYS A 157 12.37 12.91 -22.66
N ILE A 158 11.87 11.82 -22.08
CA ILE A 158 11.78 11.65 -20.63
C ILE A 158 13.16 11.21 -20.13
N VAL A 159 13.76 11.96 -19.20
CA VAL A 159 15.17 11.71 -18.81
C VAL A 159 15.35 11.16 -17.41
N ASN A 160 14.36 11.27 -16.52
CA ASN A 160 14.42 10.64 -15.20
C ASN A 160 13.03 10.50 -14.56
N ARG A 161 12.81 9.36 -13.90
CA ARG A 161 11.73 9.10 -12.95
C ARG A 161 12.30 9.36 -11.55
N ILE A 162 12.25 10.59 -11.07
CA ILE A 162 12.81 10.95 -9.76
C ILE A 162 11.92 10.32 -8.68
N LYS A 163 12.42 9.40 -7.84
CA LYS A 163 11.74 8.99 -6.61
C LYS A 163 11.67 10.22 -5.70
N SER A 164 10.48 10.75 -5.42
CA SER A 164 10.38 11.82 -4.43
C SER A 164 10.70 11.26 -3.04
N ASN A 165 11.76 11.78 -2.42
CA ASN A 165 12.03 11.55 -1.01
C ASN A 165 10.94 12.23 -0.20
N LYS A 166 10.19 11.43 0.57
CA LYS A 166 9.13 11.86 1.47
C LYS A 166 9.70 12.91 2.44
N GLN A 167 9.09 14.08 2.47
CA GLN A 167 9.36 15.11 3.47
C GLN A 167 9.14 14.50 4.86
N LYS A 168 10.20 14.52 5.69
CA LYS A 168 10.13 14.19 7.11
C LYS A 168 9.14 15.14 7.78
N THR A 169 7.94 14.67 8.10
CA THR A 169 7.07 15.40 9.02
C THR A 169 7.65 15.27 10.43
N ASN A 170 8.00 16.43 11.00
CA ASN A 170 8.55 16.58 12.33
C ASN A 170 7.58 16.02 13.38
N LYS A 171 7.87 14.81 13.89
CA LYS A 171 7.26 14.28 15.11
C LYS A 171 7.86 15.02 16.31
N LYS A 172 7.35 16.22 16.62
CA LYS A 172 7.59 16.88 17.91
C LYS A 172 7.05 15.95 19.01
N ARG A 173 7.96 15.18 19.62
CA ARG A 173 7.72 14.43 20.85
C ARG A 173 7.43 15.43 21.97
N ASN A 174 6.18 15.50 22.40
CA ASN A 174 5.80 16.07 23.69
C ASN A 174 6.31 15.15 24.81
N ASN A 175 7.55 15.37 25.26
CA ASN A 175 8.04 14.83 26.52
C ASN A 175 8.03 15.95 27.57
N LYS A 176 6.90 16.12 28.26
CA LYS A 176 6.86 16.78 29.57
C LYS A 176 6.18 15.84 30.56
N ARG A 177 6.98 14.94 31.15
CA ARG A 177 6.69 14.32 32.44
C ARG A 177 7.97 14.24 33.26
N GLY A 178 7.96 15.02 34.34
CA GLY A 178 8.63 14.70 35.62
C GLY A 178 10.15 14.83 35.70
N LYS A 179 10.66 16.03 35.97
CA LYS A 179 11.88 16.20 36.78
C LYS A 179 11.67 17.37 37.74
N ASN A 180 11.19 17.06 38.94
CA ASN A 180 11.31 17.92 40.11
C ASN A 180 11.53 17.00 41.31
N TYR A 181 12.79 16.74 41.66
CA TYR A 181 13.16 16.49 43.06
C TYR A 181 14.66 16.80 43.26
N LYS A 182 14.87 17.92 43.96
CA LYS A 182 15.93 18.26 44.91
C LYS A 182 17.38 17.89 44.57
N LYS A 183 18.11 18.93 44.14
CA LYS A 183 19.56 19.06 44.26
C LYS A 183 19.85 19.66 45.64
N ASN A 184 20.60 18.97 46.51
CA ASN A 184 21.32 19.62 47.61
C ASN A 184 22.41 18.71 48.19
N LYS A 185 23.64 19.26 48.22
CA LYS A 185 24.78 18.96 49.12
C LYS A 185 25.35 17.52 49.03
N THR A 186 26.65 17.23 49.06
CA THR A 186 27.88 17.96 49.42
C THR A 186 29.05 17.03 49.05
N VAL A 187 30.12 17.60 48.48
CA VAL A 187 31.54 17.50 48.89
C VAL A 187 32.21 16.12 49.08
N ASN A 188 33.48 16.09 48.64
CA ASN A 188 34.59 15.16 48.91
C ASN A 188 34.63 13.86 48.10
N LYS A 189 35.78 13.26 47.79
CA LYS A 189 37.19 13.65 47.54
C LYS A 189 37.85 12.29 47.23
N ASN A 190 38.93 12.31 46.47
CA ASN A 190 39.99 11.28 46.40
C ASN A 190 39.77 10.01 45.55
N ASN A 191 40.55 9.94 44.48
CA ASN A 191 41.63 8.96 44.24
C ASN A 191 41.40 7.50 44.65
N ASN A 192 41.44 6.56 43.71
CA ASN A 192 42.67 5.79 43.48
C ASN A 192 42.58 4.84 42.28
N SER A 193 43.76 4.64 41.71
CA SER A 193 44.17 3.77 40.62
C SER A 193 44.02 2.26 40.92
N ASN A 194 44.31 1.48 39.89
CA ASN A 194 44.75 0.06 39.87
C ASN A 194 43.63 -0.96 39.63
N ASN A 195 43.87 -2.10 38.99
CA ASN A 195 44.83 -2.57 37.98
C ASN A 195 44.33 -4.00 37.65
N SER A 196 44.50 -4.43 36.40
CA SER A 196 44.85 -5.80 36.01
C SER A 196 44.07 -7.05 36.48
N ASN A 197 43.62 -7.76 35.43
CA ASN A 197 43.97 -9.15 35.08
C ASN A 197 43.05 -10.32 35.47
N ASN A 198 42.99 -11.24 34.50
CA ASN A 198 42.91 -12.70 34.61
C ASN A 198 41.54 -13.33 34.92
N THR A 199 41.12 -14.46 34.36
CA THR A 199 41.53 -15.32 33.22
C THR A 199 40.52 -16.48 33.16
N ASN A 200 40.38 -17.09 31.98
CA ASN A 200 40.21 -18.52 31.74
C ASN A 200 38.85 -19.22 31.89
N ASN A 201 38.48 -19.81 30.74
CA ASN A 201 38.18 -21.23 30.47
C ASN A 201 36.87 -21.86 30.95
N ASN A 202 36.04 -22.26 29.98
CA ASN A 202 35.83 -23.67 29.56
C ASN A 202 34.71 -23.70 28.50
N LEU A 203 34.93 -24.09 27.24
CA LEU A 203 35.07 -25.47 26.70
C LEU A 203 33.91 -26.41 27.09
N ASN A 204 33.01 -26.64 26.13
CA ASN A 204 32.56 -27.94 25.60
C ASN A 204 31.19 -27.73 24.91
N ASN A 205 31.11 -27.71 23.58
CA ASN A 205 31.02 -28.85 22.66
C ASN A 205 29.88 -29.83 23.00
N ASN A 206 28.85 -29.85 22.14
CA ASN A 206 28.55 -31.02 21.30
C ASN A 206 27.42 -30.72 20.29
N GLU A 207 27.79 -30.74 19.01
CA GLU A 207 26.95 -31.08 17.85
C GLU A 207 26.41 -32.54 18.02
N ILE A 208 25.38 -33.05 17.34
CA ILE A 208 25.24 -33.44 15.92
C ILE A 208 23.79 -34.02 15.83
N LYS A 209 22.83 -33.56 15.00
CA LYS A 209 22.53 -33.79 13.57
C LYS A 209 22.19 -35.24 13.10
N PHE A 210 21.00 -35.36 12.50
CA PHE A 210 20.50 -36.34 11.51
C PHE A 210 20.46 -37.83 11.85
N ILE A 211 19.26 -38.43 11.78
CA ILE A 211 18.76 -39.27 10.68
C ILE A 211 17.25 -38.98 10.54
#